data_AF-A0A1Y6BSQ0-F1
#
_entry.id   AF-A0A1Y6BSQ0-F1
#
_cell.length_a   1.000
_cell.length_b   1.000
_cell.length_c   1.000
_cell.angle_alpha   90.00
_cell.angle_beta   90.00
_cell.angle_gamma   90.00
#
_symmetry.space_group_name_H-M   'P 1'
#
loop_
_entity.id
_entity.type
_entity.pdbx_description
1 polymer ?
#
loop_
_entity_poly.entity_id
_entity_poly.type
_entity_poly.pdbx_seq_one_letter_code
_entity_poly.pdbx_strand_id
1 'polypeptide(L)' 'MTETWQSNEFDTIEMHTGGEPVRIIPGLLDAIRGDDILAKHRDMRDRLDGVRRMLMFEPALLTSLFKMAML' A
#
# COMPACT_ATOMS: atom_id res chain seq x y z
N MET A 1 -6.71 6.24 -19.84
CA MET A 1 -6.86 6.44 -18.38
C MET A 1 -5.49 6.15 -17.79
N THR A 2 -4.74 7.19 -17.42
CA THR A 2 -3.42 7.05 -16.80
C THR A 2 -3.61 6.64 -15.35
N GLU A 3 -2.89 5.61 -14.90
CA GLU A 3 -3.00 5.09 -13.54
C GLU A 3 -2.44 6.14 -12.56
N THR A 4 -3.27 6.60 -11.63
CA THR A 4 -2.99 7.73 -10.72
C THR A 4 -1.86 7.49 -9.72
N TRP A 5 -1.37 6.26 -9.59
CA TRP A 5 -0.26 5.83 -8.71
C TRP A 5 1.12 6.30 -9.17
N GLN A 6 1.19 6.94 -10.34
CA GLN A 6 2.41 7.50 -10.90
C GLN A 6 2.71 8.91 -10.35
N SER A 7 2.01 9.34 -9.29
CA SER A 7 2.29 10.59 -8.58
C SER A 7 3.62 10.52 -7.82
N ASN A 8 4.31 11.66 -7.72
CA ASN A 8 5.52 11.79 -6.90
C ASN A 8 5.21 11.92 -5.39
N GLU A 9 3.93 11.87 -5.01
CA GLU A 9 3.44 12.10 -3.65
C GLU A 9 2.32 11.10 -3.33
N PHE A 10 2.32 10.61 -2.09
CA PHE A 10 1.30 9.71 -1.56
C PHE A 10 0.81 10.23 -0.22
N ASP A 11 -0.51 10.35 -0.07
CA ASP A 11 -1.14 10.52 1.22
C ASP A 11 -1.13 9.20 1.98
N THR A 12 -0.64 9.24 3.22
CA THR A 12 -0.57 8.06 4.09
C THR A 12 -1.24 8.34 5.41
N ILE A 13 -2.03 7.37 5.89
CA ILE A 13 -2.55 7.35 7.25
C ILE A 13 -1.77 6.30 8.02
N GLU A 14 -1.08 6.72 9.07
CA GLU A 14 -0.33 5.83 9.95
C GLU A 14 -1.12 5.57 11.24
N MET A 15 -1.18 4.30 11.62
CA MET A 15 -1.86 3.86 12.82
C MET A 15 -1.12 2.69 13.45
N HIS A 16 -1.51 2.30 14.65
CA HIS A 16 -0.96 1.14 15.33
C HIS A 16 -2.09 0.25 15.83
N THR A 17 -1.92 -1.06 15.70
CA THR A 17 -2.86 -2.06 16.23
C THR A 17 -2.08 -3.06 17.04
N GLY A 18 -2.32 -3.13 18.35
CA GLY A 18 -1.57 -4.03 19.24
C GLY A 18 -0.07 -3.75 19.33
N GLY A 19 0.37 -2.52 19.01
CA GLY A 19 1.78 -2.14 18.92
C GLY A 19 2.42 -2.34 17.55
N GLU A 20 1.71 -2.98 16.61
CA GLU A 20 2.18 -3.15 15.23
C GLU A 20 1.76 -1.96 14.36
N PRO A 21 2.69 -1.34 13.61
CA PRO A 21 2.41 -0.24 12.72
C PRO A 21 1.63 -0.71 11.50
N VAL A 22 0.64 0.07 11.14
CA VAL A 22 -0.19 -0.11 9.95
C VAL A 22 -0.18 1.20 9.18
N ARG A 23 0.09 1.11 7.88
CA ARG A 23 0.06 2.26 6.96
C ARG A 23 -1.01 2.01 5.91
N ILE A 24 -1.93 2.96 5.79
CA ILE A 24 -3.00 2.96 4.78
C ILE A 24 -2.67 4.05 3.77
N ILE A 25 -2.88 3.74 2.48
CA ILE A 25 -2.62 4.66 1.37
C ILE A 25 -3.94 4.83 0.62
N PRO A 26 -4.78 5.81 1.01
CA PRO A 26 -6.17 5.88 0.56
C PRO A 26 -6.30 5.97 -0.95
N GLY A 27 -5.38 6.71 -1.59
CA GLY A 27 -5.30 6.73 -3.04
C GLY A 27 -5.25 5.29 -3.55
N LEU A 28 -4.25 4.51 -3.16
CA LEU A 28 -3.86 3.26 -3.83
C LEU A 28 -4.99 2.22 -3.92
N LEU A 29 -6.06 2.36 -3.15
CA LEU A 29 -7.27 1.55 -3.24
C LEU A 29 -7.95 1.62 -4.61
N ASP A 30 -8.05 2.82 -5.20
CA ASP A 30 -8.67 3.02 -6.52
C ASP A 30 -7.86 2.36 -7.65
N ALA A 31 -6.58 2.03 -7.38
CA ALA A 31 -5.75 1.26 -8.28
C ALA A 31 -6.26 -0.15 -8.50
N ILE A 32 -6.73 -0.76 -7.42
CA ILE A 32 -6.66 -2.20 -7.25
C ILE A 32 -7.85 -2.81 -7.97
N ARG A 33 -7.55 -3.74 -8.86
CA ARG A 33 -8.57 -4.41 -9.67
C ARG A 33 -8.94 -5.74 -9.05
N GLY A 34 -10.19 -6.15 -9.24
CA GLY A 34 -10.70 -7.46 -8.82
C GLY A 34 -11.95 -7.35 -7.96
N ASP A 35 -12.84 -8.32 -8.15
CA ASP A 35 -14.17 -8.36 -7.52
C ASP A 35 -14.15 -8.96 -6.11
N ASP A 36 -13.07 -9.66 -5.76
CA ASP A 36 -12.87 -10.27 -4.44
C ASP A 36 -11.48 -9.96 -3.87
N ILE A 37 -11.30 -10.25 -2.58
CA ILE A 37 -10.07 -9.95 -1.84
C ILE A 37 -8.85 -10.70 -2.44
N LEU A 38 -9.04 -11.91 -2.95
CA LEU A 38 -7.95 -12.70 -3.54
C LEU A 38 -7.54 -12.15 -4.91
N ALA A 39 -8.51 -11.69 -5.72
CA ALA A 39 -8.27 -11.04 -6.99
C ALA A 39 -7.51 -9.72 -6.79
N LYS A 40 -7.93 -8.91 -5.81
CA LYS A 40 -7.24 -7.69 -5.39
C LYS A 40 -5.81 -7.97 -4.92
N HIS A 41 -5.62 -9.00 -4.09
CA HIS A 41 -4.29 -9.40 -3.62
C HIS A 41 -3.37 -9.82 -4.78
N ARG A 42 -3.89 -10.52 -5.79
CA ARG A 42 -3.12 -10.88 -6.99
C ARG A 42 -2.75 -9.66 -7.81
N ASP A 43 -3.70 -8.76 -8.07
CA ASP A 43 -3.43 -7.51 -8.81
C ASP A 43 -2.39 -6.63 -8.10
N MET A 44 -2.45 -6.53 -6.77
CA MET A 44 -1.42 -5.86 -5.98
C MET A 44 -0.03 -6.47 -6.16
N ARG A 45 0.05 -7.80 -6.15
CA ARG A 45 1.32 -8.54 -6.31
C ARG A 45 1.88 -8.43 -7.73
N ASP A 46 1.02 -8.48 -8.74
CA ASP A 46 1.47 -8.60 -10.13
C ASP A 46 1.72 -7.23 -10.77
N ARG A 47 0.94 -6.20 -10.40
CA ARG A 47 1.03 -4.86 -11.00
C ARG A 47 1.58 -3.80 -10.06
N LEU A 48 1.30 -3.87 -8.77
CA LEU A 48 1.64 -2.81 -7.80
C LEU A 48 2.83 -3.16 -6.88
N ASP A 49 3.53 -4.27 -7.12
CA ASP A 49 4.65 -4.69 -6.27
C ASP A 49 5.80 -3.68 -6.24
N GLY A 50 6.04 -2.96 -7.35
CA GLY A 50 7.02 -1.87 -7.38
C GLY A 50 6.68 -0.73 -6.40
N VAL A 51 5.40 -0.35 -6.35
CA VAL A 51 4.89 0.68 -5.43
C VAL A 51 4.97 0.19 -4.00
N ARG A 52 4.51 -1.04 -3.72
CA ARG A 52 4.64 -1.69 -2.41
C ARG A 52 6.08 -1.69 -1.90
N ARG A 53 7.03 -2.06 -2.75
CA ARG A 53 8.46 -2.08 -2.41
C ARG A 53 8.99 -0.69 -2.08
N MET A 54 8.69 0.31 -2.91
CA MET A 54 9.09 1.70 -2.68
C MET A 54 8.60 2.23 -1.33
N LEU A 55 7.36 1.90 -0.94
CA LEU A 55 6.76 2.37 0.32
C LEU A 55 7.17 1.57 1.56
N MET A 56 7.76 0.38 1.37
CA MET A 56 8.24 -0.50 2.45
C MET A 56 9.76 -0.43 2.66
N PHE A 57 10.54 0.02 1.68
CA PHE A 57 11.99 0.15 1.83
C PHE A 57 12.37 1.42 2.62
N GLU A 58 13.39 1.29 3.45
CA GLU A 58 13.89 2.27 4.44
C GLU A 58 14.56 3.50 3.77
N PRO A 59 14.51 4.73 4.35
CA PRO A 59 14.07 5.09 5.70
C PRO A 59 12.82 6.00 5.74
N ALA A 60 11.72 5.52 6.35
CA ALA A 60 10.59 6.36 6.77
C ALA A 60 10.11 5.99 8.19
N LEU A 61 11.09 5.70 9.05
CA LEU A 61 11.04 5.50 10.51
C LEU A 61 10.62 4.11 11.02
N LEU A 62 11.68 3.36 11.36
CA LEU A 62 11.85 2.23 12.27
C LEU A 62 10.90 1.02 12.15
N THR A 63 11.48 -0.04 11.57
CA THR A 63 11.54 -1.43 12.03
C THR A 63 10.60 -1.88 13.16
N SER A 64 9.30 -1.85 12.93
CA SER A 64 8.44 -3.00 13.23
C SER A 64 7.52 -3.22 12.03
N LEU A 65 6.97 -4.42 11.91
CA LEU A 65 6.47 -4.99 10.67
C LEU A 65 5.35 -4.13 10.04
N PHE A 66 5.68 -3.20 9.14
CA PHE A 66 4.69 -2.38 8.44
C PHE A 66 3.77 -3.26 7.60
N LYS A 67 2.58 -3.53 8.13
CA LYS A 67 1.52 -4.15 7.35
C LYS A 67 0.84 -3.01 6.61
N MET A 68 1.14 -2.89 5.31
CA MET A 68 0.39 -1.97 4.46
C MET A 68 -1.02 -2.54 4.32
N ALA A 69 -1.97 -1.92 5.02
CA ALA A 69 -3.36 -2.31 4.97
C ALA A 69 -4.04 -1.44 3.91
N MET A 70 -4.23 -2.00 2.73
CA MET A 70 -5.18 -1.50 1.75
C MET A 70 -6.55 -2.05 2.12
N LEU A 71 -7.16 -1.44 3.14
CA LEU A 71 -8.56 -1.70 3.53
C LEU A 71 -9.50 -0.83 2.71
#